data_AF-A0A3P3XGZ0-F1
#
_entry.id   AF-A0A3P3XGZ0-F1
#
_cell.length_a   1.000
_cell.length_b   1.000
_cell.length_c   1.000
_cell.angle_alpha   90.00
_cell.angle_beta   90.00
_cell.angle_gamma   90.00
#
_symmetry.space_group_name_H-M   'P 1'
#
loop_
_entity.id
_entity.type
_entity.pdbx_description
1 polymer ?
#
loop_
_entity_poly.entity_id
_entity_poly.type
_entity_poly.pdbx_seq_one_letter_code
_entity_poly.pdbx_strand_id
1 'polypeptide(L)'
;MPSLRISFQRTDEQIQPGSEIKINWNQIFASDDQILQNPSTLLLRPKYTVAMFMGEKELYSHEATIIIAFSVIDQSAFEKAWENDEARKIFHEKQIMKTLWPILRQQVLDGMTRLGLPGIPLPWII
;
A
#
# COMPACT_ATOMS: atom_id res chain seq x y z
N MET A 1 16.97 6.76 10.06
CA MET A 1 16.67 5.35 9.74
C MET A 1 15.33 5.31 9.02
N PRO A 2 15.18 4.58 7.91
CA PRO A 2 13.86 4.41 7.30
C PRO A 2 12.96 3.64 8.29
N SER A 3 11.87 4.27 8.73
CA SER A 3 10.95 3.69 9.70
C SER A 3 9.74 3.10 8.98
N LEU A 4 9.46 1.82 9.24
CA LEU A 4 8.14 1.25 8.96
C LEU A 4 7.09 2.05 9.74
N ARG A 5 6.04 2.52 9.07
CA ARG A 5 4.92 3.20 9.71
C ARG A 5 3.62 2.52 9.32
N ILE A 6 2.89 2.07 10.32
CA ILE A 6 1.52 1.56 10.18
C ILE A 6 0.68 2.33 11.20
N SER A 7 -0.41 2.92 10.74
CA SER A 7 -1.39 3.59 11.59
C SER A 7 -2.78 3.32 11.07
N PHE A 8 -3.69 3.02 11.98
CA PHE A 8 -5.10 2.84 11.65
C PHE A 8 -5.96 3.37 12.78
N GLN A 9 -7.14 3.87 12.44
CA GLN A 9 -8.08 4.47 13.37
C GLN A 9 -9.52 4.15 12.94
N ARG A 10 -10.43 4.20 13.90
CA ARG A 10 -11.87 4.08 13.69
C ARG A 10 -12.55 5.35 14.17
N THR A 11 -13.69 5.67 13.59
CA THR A 11 -14.63 6.62 14.19
C THR A 11 -15.63 5.85 15.07
N ASP A 12 -16.44 6.58 15.85
CA ASP A 12 -17.47 5.98 16.73
C ASP A 12 -18.74 5.54 15.98
N GLU A 13 -18.72 5.60 14.65
CA GLU A 13 -19.84 5.23 13.81
C GLU A 13 -20.08 3.72 13.82
N GLN A 14 -21.32 3.32 14.06
CA GLN A 14 -21.72 1.91 14.05
C GLN A 14 -22.13 1.47 12.65
N ILE A 15 -21.61 0.32 12.21
CA ILE A 15 -21.99 -0.30 10.95
C ILE A 15 -23.40 -0.89 11.10
N GLN A 16 -24.37 -0.34 10.37
CA GLN A 16 -25.73 -0.88 10.39
C GLN A 16 -25.85 -2.12 9.48
N PRO A 17 -26.61 -3.15 9.87
CA PRO A 17 -26.86 -4.31 9.02
C PRO A 17 -27.38 -3.92 7.64
N GLY A 18 -26.80 -4.49 6.58
CA GLY A 18 -27.20 -4.21 5.20
C GLY A 18 -26.66 -2.91 4.61
N SER A 19 -25.82 -2.16 5.35
CA SER A 19 -25.17 -0.96 4.83
C SER A 19 -24.15 -1.30 3.75
N GLU A 20 -24.14 -0.52 2.67
CA GLU A 20 -23.08 -0.56 1.67
C GLU A 20 -21.83 0.14 2.20
N ILE A 21 -20.68 -0.54 2.10
CA ILE A 21 -19.39 -0.01 2.49
C ILE A 21 -18.59 0.34 1.26
N LYS A 22 -18.29 1.63 1.09
CA LYS A 22 -17.41 2.12 0.03
C LYS A 22 -15.96 2.06 0.51
N ILE A 23 -15.11 1.46 -0.31
CA ILE A 23 -13.67 1.36 -0.04
C ILE A 23 -12.93 2.25 -1.02
N ASN A 24 -12.21 3.24 -0.50
CA ASN A 24 -11.27 4.05 -1.27
C ASN A 24 -9.86 3.64 -0.89
N TRP A 25 -8.98 3.50 -1.87
CA TRP A 25 -7.57 3.25 -1.61
C TRP A 25 -6.70 4.00 -2.62
N ASN A 26 -5.48 4.28 -2.22
CA ASN A 26 -4.47 4.88 -3.07
C ASN A 26 -3.09 4.31 -2.73
N GLN A 27 -2.21 4.30 -3.72
CA GLN A 27 -0.80 4.00 -3.56
C GLN A 27 0.02 5.16 -4.12
N ILE A 28 0.97 5.64 -3.34
CA ILE A 28 2.00 6.58 -3.81
C ILE A 28 3.38 6.08 -3.39
N PHE A 29 4.41 6.36 -4.18
CA PHE A 29 5.78 6.28 -3.70
C PHE A 29 6.12 7.57 -2.96
N ALA A 30 6.97 7.50 -1.95
CA ALA A 30 7.45 8.73 -1.34
C ALA A 30 8.34 9.47 -2.35
N SER A 31 8.19 10.79 -2.46
CA SER A 31 8.91 11.62 -3.44
C SER A 31 10.43 11.61 -3.26
N ASP A 32 10.91 11.13 -2.12
CA ASP A 32 12.31 10.96 -1.72
C ASP A 32 12.77 9.49 -1.73
N ASP A 33 11.99 8.56 -2.29
CA ASP A 33 12.39 7.15 -2.40
C ASP A 33 13.71 7.03 -3.17
N GLN A 34 14.78 6.75 -2.42
CA GLN A 34 16.11 6.52 -2.97
C GLN A 34 16.10 5.23 -3.77
N ILE A 35 16.12 5.36 -5.09
CA ILE A 35 16.16 4.25 -6.06
C ILE A 35 17.37 3.34 -5.80
N LEU A 36 18.47 3.85 -5.24
CA LEU A 36 19.63 3.03 -4.89
C LEU A 36 20.22 3.49 -3.55
N GLN A 37 20.24 2.61 -2.55
CA GLN A 37 21.03 2.86 -1.32
C GLN A 37 22.50 2.49 -1.52
N ASN A 38 22.80 1.58 -2.46
CA ASN A 38 24.13 1.15 -2.89
C ASN A 38 24.04 0.55 -4.32
N PRO A 39 25.17 0.24 -4.99
CA PRO A 39 25.19 -0.19 -6.41
C PRO A 39 24.33 -1.40 -6.76
N SER A 40 23.96 -2.23 -5.78
CA SER A 40 23.26 -3.49 -5.99
C SER A 40 21.94 -3.59 -5.22
N THR A 41 21.50 -2.54 -4.52
CA THR A 41 20.29 -2.57 -3.70
C THR A 41 19.35 -1.43 -4.07
N LEU A 42 18.22 -1.80 -4.66
CA LEU A 42 17.08 -0.93 -4.90
C LEU A 42 16.15 -0.97 -3.69
N LEU A 43 15.88 0.18 -3.09
CA LEU A 43 14.95 0.30 -1.97
C LEU A 43 13.74 1.13 -2.40
N LEU A 44 12.54 0.58 -2.24
CA LEU A 44 11.29 1.28 -2.52
C LEU A 44 10.45 1.35 -1.26
N ARG A 45 9.70 2.45 -1.08
CA ARG A 45 8.81 2.64 0.08
C ARG A 45 7.42 3.04 -0.38
N PRO A 46 6.67 2.15 -1.04
CA PRO A 46 5.28 2.39 -1.36
C PRO A 46 4.48 2.68 -0.09
N LYS A 47 3.77 3.80 -0.14
CA LYS A 47 2.80 4.24 0.87
C LYS A 47 1.40 3.95 0.37
N TYR A 48 0.63 3.27 1.20
CA TYR A 48 -0.76 2.94 0.98
C TYR A 48 -1.64 3.71 1.94
N THR A 49 -2.74 4.25 1.42
CA THR A 49 -3.83 4.82 2.22
C THR A 49 -5.11 4.11 1.84
N VAL A 50 -5.84 3.64 2.84
CA VAL A 50 -7.14 2.98 2.69
C VAL A 50 -8.14 3.68 3.61
N ALA A 51 -9.31 3.99 3.09
CA ALA A 51 -10.41 4.56 3.86
C ALA A 51 -11.72 3.85 3.50
N MET A 52 -12.50 3.53 4.52
CA MET A 52 -13.81 2.88 4.39
C MET A 52 -14.91 3.82 4.85
N PHE A 53 -15.98 3.88 4.08
CA PHE A 53 -17.10 4.78 4.29
C PHE A 53 -18.42 4.05 4.30
N MET A 54 -19.35 4.53 5.13
CA MET A 54 -20.77 4.20 5.09
C MET A 54 -21.53 5.47 4.72
N GLY A 55 -22.03 5.55 3.49
CA GLY A 55 -22.46 6.82 2.90
C GLY A 55 -21.31 7.82 2.84
N GLU A 56 -21.47 8.98 3.46
CA GLU A 56 -20.44 10.03 3.54
C GLU A 56 -19.56 9.95 4.80
N LYS A 57 -19.84 9.01 5.70
CA LYS A 57 -19.15 8.90 6.98
C LYS A 57 -17.96 7.96 6.89
N GLU A 58 -16.78 8.45 7.25
CA GLU A 58 -15.59 7.61 7.39
C GLU A 58 -15.74 6.71 8.63
N LEU A 59 -15.55 5.41 8.46
CA LEU A 59 -15.59 4.42 9.52
C LEU A 59 -14.20 4.04 10.00
N TYR A 60 -13.27 3.97 9.05
CA TYR A 60 -11.95 3.43 9.25
C TYR A 60 -10.98 4.03 8.26
N SER A 61 -9.81 4.42 8.74
CA SER A 61 -8.66 4.77 7.91
C SER A 61 -7.44 3.96 8.31
N HIS A 62 -6.63 3.64 7.30
CA HIS A 62 -5.38 2.91 7.43
C HIS A 62 -4.33 3.53 6.53
N GLU A 63 -3.15 3.75 7.10
CA GLU A 63 -1.96 4.20 6.40
C GLU A 63 -0.83 3.22 6.70
N ALA A 64 -0.18 2.73 5.63
CA ALA A 64 0.96 1.83 5.73
C ALA A 64 2.06 2.27 4.77
N THR A 65 3.30 2.36 5.28
CA THR A 65 4.50 2.45 4.44
C THR A 65 5.22 1.13 4.52
N ILE A 66 5.35 0.44 3.39
CA ILE A 66 6.02 -0.86 3.30
C ILE A 66 7.40 -0.64 2.67
N ILE A 67 8.45 -1.17 3.28
CA ILE A 67 9.81 -1.11 2.73
C ILE A 67 10.09 -2.42 2.00
N ILE A 68 10.48 -2.33 0.74
CA ILE A 68 10.94 -3.46 -0.06
C ILE A 68 12.34 -3.20 -0.59
N ALA A 69 13.18 -4.23 -0.55
CA ALA A 69 14.54 -4.20 -1.05
C ALA A 69 14.70 -5.25 -2.14
N PHE A 70 15.25 -4.85 -3.28
CA PHE A 70 15.61 -5.73 -4.38
C PHE A 70 17.12 -5.77 -4.56
N SER A 71 17.64 -6.94 -4.88
CA SER A 71 19.01 -7.09 -5.38
C SER A 71 19.02 -6.80 -6.88
N VAL A 72 19.89 -5.89 -7.30
CA VAL A 72 20.12 -5.52 -8.70
C VAL A 72 21.40 -6.19 -9.15
N ILE A 73 21.28 -7.08 -10.14
CA ILE A 73 22.41 -7.85 -10.68
C ILE A 73 23.19 -7.02 -11.70
N ASP A 74 22.49 -6.33 -12.60
CA ASP A 74 23.07 -5.44 -13.61
C ASP A 74 22.54 -4.01 -13.40
N GLN A 75 23.34 -3.19 -12.74
CA GLN A 75 22.99 -1.81 -12.43
C GLN A 75 22.79 -0.97 -13.68
N SER A 76 23.66 -1.11 -14.69
CA SER A 76 23.61 -0.28 -15.90
C SER A 76 22.37 -0.60 -16.74
N ALA A 77 22.02 -1.88 -16.85
CA ALA A 77 20.78 -2.28 -17.52
C ALA A 77 19.53 -1.80 -16.74
N PHE A 78 19.57 -1.91 -15.40
CA PHE A 78 18.48 -1.43 -14.55
C PHE A 78 18.27 0.08 -14.69
N GLU A 79 19.31 0.91 -14.58
CA GLU A 79 19.22 2.36 -14.68
C GLU A 79 18.61 2.79 -16.03
N LYS A 80 19.08 2.19 -17.14
CA LYS A 80 18.52 2.45 -18.48
C LYS A 80 17.06 2.06 -18.61
N ALA A 81 16.67 0.90 -18.05
CA ALA A 81 15.27 0.48 -18.05
C ALA A 81 14.43 1.37 -17.14
N TRP A 82 15.01 1.84 -16.03
CA TRP A 82 14.35 2.69 -15.07
C TRP A 82 14.09 4.09 -15.63
N GLU A 83 14.89 4.62 -16.57
CA GLU A 83 14.60 5.89 -17.24
C GLU A 83 13.31 5.87 -18.07
N ASN A 84 12.86 4.69 -18.51
CA ASN A 84 11.62 4.53 -19.27
C ASN A 84 10.38 4.57 -18.36
N ASP A 85 9.58 5.62 -18.49
CA ASP A 85 8.34 5.87 -17.74
C ASP A 85 7.33 4.72 -17.84
N GLU A 86 7.16 4.15 -19.03
CA GLU A 86 6.24 3.04 -19.26
C GLU A 86 6.73 1.78 -18.55
N ALA A 87 8.04 1.48 -18.63
CA ALA A 87 8.63 0.35 -17.93
C ALA A 87 8.47 0.48 -16.40
N ARG A 88 8.73 1.68 -15.85
CA ARG A 88 8.50 1.97 -14.42
C ARG A 88 7.04 1.77 -14.03
N LYS A 89 6.11 2.30 -14.83
CA LYS A 89 4.67 2.14 -14.59
C LYS A 89 4.27 0.67 -14.57
N ILE A 90 4.69 -0.11 -15.56
CA ILE A 90 4.41 -1.55 -15.62
C ILE A 90 5.00 -2.28 -14.42
N PHE A 91 6.24 -1.97 -14.04
CA PHE A 91 6.88 -2.55 -12.86
C PHE A 91 6.09 -2.24 -11.59
N HIS A 92 5.64 -1.00 -11.41
CA HIS A 92 4.83 -0.60 -10.26
C HIS A 92 3.48 -1.33 -10.22
N GLU A 93 2.74 -1.33 -11.32
CA GLU A 93 1.39 -1.91 -11.37
C GLU A 93 1.40 -3.44 -11.34
N LYS A 94 2.34 -4.07 -12.05
CA LYS A 94 2.33 -5.53 -12.24
C LYS A 94 3.19 -6.27 -11.23
N GLN A 95 4.27 -5.68 -10.75
CA GLN A 95 5.13 -6.31 -9.75
C GLN A 95 4.82 -5.77 -8.36
N ILE A 96 5.09 -4.48 -8.10
CA ILE A 96 5.03 -3.94 -6.74
C ILE A 96 3.62 -4.06 -6.15
N MET A 97 2.61 -3.55 -6.85
CA MET A 97 1.24 -3.57 -6.36
C MET A 97 0.72 -4.99 -6.15
N LYS A 98 0.93 -5.90 -7.12
CA LYS A 98 0.45 -7.29 -7.01
C LYS A 98 1.14 -8.06 -5.89
N THR A 99 2.44 -7.85 -5.68
CA THR A 99 3.20 -8.49 -4.60
C THR A 99 2.79 -7.98 -3.23
N LEU A 100 2.54 -6.68 -3.08
CA LEU A 100 2.24 -6.07 -1.78
C LEU A 100 0.75 -6.09 -1.42
N TRP A 101 -0.14 -6.23 -2.40
CA TRP A 101 -1.59 -6.22 -2.14
C TRP A 101 -2.05 -7.25 -1.10
N PRO A 102 -1.61 -8.53 -1.13
CA PRO A 102 -1.96 -9.50 -0.08
C PRO A 102 -1.55 -9.06 1.33
N ILE A 103 -0.39 -8.41 1.46
CA ILE A 103 0.13 -7.92 2.73
C ILE A 103 -0.75 -6.77 3.24
N LEU A 104 -1.07 -5.80 2.38
CA LEU A 104 -1.96 -4.70 2.72
C LEU A 104 -3.37 -5.19 3.10
N ARG A 105 -3.92 -6.17 2.35
CA ARG A 105 -5.22 -6.79 2.65
C ARG A 105 -5.26 -7.34 4.06
N GLN A 106 -4.23 -8.09 4.46
CA GLN A 106 -4.13 -8.66 5.80
C GLN A 106 -4.00 -7.56 6.86
N GLN A 107 -3.14 -6.55 6.63
CA GLN A 107 -2.96 -5.44 7.56
C GLN A 107 -4.25 -4.64 7.80
N VAL A 108 -5.04 -4.40 6.76
CA VAL A 108 -6.33 -3.73 6.89
C VAL A 108 -7.32 -4.58 7.68
N LEU A 109 -7.42 -5.88 7.37
CA LEU A 109 -8.28 -6.81 8.09
C LEU A 109 -7.92 -6.87 9.59
N ASP A 110 -6.63 -6.98 9.89
CA ASP A 110 -6.12 -7.02 11.27
C ASP A 110 -6.35 -5.68 11.99
N GLY A 111 -6.17 -4.55 11.29
CA GLY A 111 -6.41 -3.23 11.87
C GLY A 111 -7.87 -3.01 12.24
N MET A 112 -8.81 -3.39 11.37
CA MET A 112 -10.24 -3.32 11.65
C MET A 112 -10.64 -4.17 12.86
N THR A 113 -10.21 -5.44 12.88
CA THR A 113 -10.57 -6.36 13.95
C THR A 113 -10.00 -5.93 15.31
N ARG A 114 -8.76 -5.39 15.34
CA ARG A 114 -8.17 -4.80 16.54
C ARG A 114 -8.93 -3.59 17.07
N LEU A 115 -9.60 -2.86 16.19
CA LEU A 115 -10.46 -1.74 16.54
C LEU A 115 -11.92 -2.16 16.76
N GLY A 116 -12.22 -3.45 16.87
CA GLY A 116 -13.57 -3.94 17.13
C GLY A 116 -14.57 -3.73 15.98
N LEU A 117 -14.08 -3.43 14.78
CA LEU A 117 -14.88 -3.43 13.57
C LEU A 117 -14.92 -4.84 12.97
N PRO A 118 -16.02 -5.24 12.28
CA PRO A 118 -16.01 -6.46 11.49
C PRO A 118 -14.93 -6.36 10.41
N GLY A 119 -14.17 -7.43 10.23
CA GLY A 119 -13.12 -7.48 9.22
C GLY A 119 -13.73 -7.49 7.81
N ILE A 120 -13.58 -6.38 7.08
CA ILE A 120 -14.00 -6.28 5.68
C ILE A 120 -12.74 -6.45 4.81
N PRO A 121 -12.58 -7.57 4.10
CA PRO A 121 -11.42 -7.76 3.25
C PRO A 121 -11.48 -6.80 2.06
N LEU A 122 -10.34 -6.20 1.70
CA LEU A 122 -10.25 -5.44 0.44
C LEU A 122 -10.59 -6.34 -0.77
N PRO A 123 -11.00 -5.79 -1.91
CA PRO A 123 -11.22 -6.57 -3.14
C PRO A 123 -9.89 -7.04 -3.75
N TRP A 124 -9.90 -8.12 -4.53
CA TRP A 124 -8.70 -8.53 -5.28
C TRP A 124 -8.44 -7.55 -6.42
N ILE A 125 -7.17 -7.22 -6.65
CA ILE A 125 -6.77 -6.48 -7.86
C ILE A 125 -6.45 -7.51 -8.94
N ILE A 126 -7.10 -7.39 -10.10
CA ILE A 126 -6.89 -8.26 -11.28
C ILE A 126 -5.83 -7.64 -12.20
#